data_AF-A0A9E0M2R7-F1
#
_entry.id   AF-A0A9E0M2R7-F1
#
_cell.length_a   1.000
_cell.length_b   1.000
_cell.length_c   1.000
_cell.angle_alpha   90.00
_cell.angle_beta   90.00
_cell.angle_gamma   90.00
#
_symmetry.space_group_name_H-M   'P 1'
#
loop_
_entity.id
_entity.type
_entity.pdbx_description
1 polymer ?
#
loop_
_entity_poly.entity_id
_entity_poly.type
_entity_poly.pdbx_seq_one_letter_code
_entity_poly.pdbx_strand_id
1 'polypeptide(L)'
;GLIGMAHRTTYVMQGTIANASHMIEGFIRGLKARRPALINLYSSCQPEHGIGDDMSAHQAKLAVESRAYPVFRYDPAAGKTPAECFDLEGNPALDQDWPTYKLKYRSGNRDKEMEVPLTFADFAITEARFRKHYRIAPPDTWNENMVPLVDFLDLDAADREGKYPYIWSVDRKQQLSRLLVDSTIVESCEDRRDFWTMLRALAGVGKPEISREEIEAEVRRDLAGRIGAALVDLAGGGGGALGAALAQSPASGDSPASGKVGTSGAASDHLSPWLDTEQCTACDECMRINPKIFAYNAAKKAYIQNPAGGPYQDLVKAAEKCTARVIHPGLPKDRSAKDVAKWIARGEKYN
;
A
#
# COMPACT_ATOMS: atom_id res chain seq x y z
N GLY A 1 0.14 -19.92 0.76
CA GLY A 1 -0.93 -18.91 0.60
C GLY A 1 -1.57 -18.96 -0.77
N LEU A 2 -0.87 -18.47 -1.82
CA LEU A 2 -1.44 -18.33 -3.17
C LEU A 2 -1.93 -19.62 -3.82
N ILE A 3 -1.26 -20.75 -3.59
CA ILE A 3 -1.74 -22.06 -4.05
C ILE A 3 -3.13 -22.37 -3.47
N GLY A 4 -3.36 -22.05 -2.19
CA GLY A 4 -4.69 -22.22 -1.57
C GLY A 4 -5.75 -21.31 -2.20
N MET A 5 -5.38 -20.09 -2.58
CA MET A 5 -6.25 -19.17 -3.31
C MET A 5 -6.58 -19.68 -4.72
N ALA A 6 -5.64 -20.33 -5.41
CA ALA A 6 -5.84 -20.86 -6.75
C ALA A 6 -6.97 -21.92 -6.83
N HIS A 7 -7.32 -22.57 -5.72
CA HIS A 7 -8.49 -23.45 -5.65
C HIS A 7 -9.84 -22.73 -5.73
N ARG A 8 -9.88 -21.40 -5.55
CA ARG A 8 -11.07 -20.53 -5.63
C ARG A 8 -12.21 -20.80 -4.64
N THR A 9 -12.15 -21.91 -3.89
CA THR A 9 -13.19 -22.30 -2.93
C THR A 9 -12.74 -22.22 -1.48
N THR A 10 -11.43 -22.15 -1.24
CA THR A 10 -10.79 -22.17 0.08
C THR A 10 -10.65 -20.76 0.63
N TYR A 11 -11.06 -20.53 1.88
CA TYR A 11 -10.68 -19.32 2.61
C TYR A 11 -9.20 -19.40 2.97
N VAL A 12 -8.41 -18.37 2.64
CA VAL A 12 -6.99 -18.34 3.00
C VAL A 12 -6.69 -17.11 3.83
N MET A 13 -5.93 -17.29 4.89
CA MET A 13 -5.45 -16.19 5.70
C MET A 13 -3.96 -16.37 5.97
N GLN A 14 -3.20 -15.31 5.77
CA GLN A 14 -1.82 -15.21 6.17
C GLN A 14 -1.68 -14.10 7.22
N GLY A 15 -1.10 -14.41 8.38
CA GLY A 15 -1.07 -13.50 9.52
C GLY A 15 0.15 -13.69 10.42
N THR A 16 0.33 -12.78 11.37
CA THR A 16 1.41 -12.83 12.36
C THR A 16 0.89 -12.37 13.72
N ILE A 17 1.61 -12.70 14.79
CA ILE A 17 1.28 -12.24 16.15
C ILE A 17 1.43 -10.72 16.33
N ALA A 18 2.16 -10.04 15.43
CA ALA A 18 2.32 -8.59 15.46
C ALA A 18 1.03 -7.85 15.04
N ASN A 19 0.13 -8.51 14.30
CA ASN A 19 -1.14 -7.96 13.84
C ASN A 19 -2.31 -8.72 14.48
N ALA A 20 -2.43 -8.65 15.80
CA ALA A 20 -3.41 -9.42 16.57
C ALA A 20 -4.87 -9.23 16.10
N SER A 21 -5.28 -8.01 15.73
CA SER A 21 -6.64 -7.76 15.21
C SER A 21 -6.88 -8.49 13.88
N HIS A 22 -5.95 -8.36 12.92
CA HIS A 22 -6.01 -9.10 11.66
C HIS A 22 -6.04 -10.61 11.91
N MET A 23 -5.24 -11.07 12.87
CA MET A 23 -5.11 -12.47 13.22
C MET A 23 -6.43 -13.04 13.76
N ILE A 24 -6.99 -12.41 14.78
CA ILE A 24 -8.20 -12.89 15.48
C ILE A 24 -9.42 -12.78 14.56
N GLU A 25 -9.60 -11.65 13.87
CA GLU A 25 -10.73 -11.46 12.96
C GLU A 25 -10.67 -12.45 11.79
N GLY A 26 -9.49 -12.60 11.18
CA GLY A 26 -9.28 -13.53 10.08
C GLY A 26 -9.50 -14.98 10.50
N PHE A 27 -9.09 -15.36 11.71
CA PHE A 27 -9.32 -16.70 12.25
C PHE A 27 -10.81 -16.98 12.45
N ILE A 28 -11.54 -16.04 13.07
CA ILE A 28 -12.99 -16.16 13.27
C ILE A 28 -13.73 -16.24 11.93
N ARG A 29 -13.35 -15.43 10.94
CA ARG A 29 -13.94 -15.49 9.58
C ARG A 29 -13.70 -16.85 8.94
N GLY A 30 -12.48 -17.39 9.03
CA GLY A 30 -12.15 -18.71 8.51
C GLY A 30 -13.00 -19.82 9.11
N LEU A 31 -13.18 -19.83 10.44
CA LEU A 31 -14.05 -20.79 11.13
C LEU A 31 -15.53 -20.68 10.69
N LYS A 32 -15.98 -19.47 10.34
CA LYS A 32 -17.37 -19.22 9.90
C LYS A 32 -17.59 -19.43 8.41
N ALA A 33 -16.55 -19.59 7.60
CA ALA A 33 -16.63 -19.55 6.14
C ALA A 33 -17.38 -20.74 5.49
N ARG A 34 -17.77 -21.76 6.27
CA ARG A 34 -18.46 -22.99 5.84
C ARG A 34 -17.83 -23.63 4.59
N ARG A 35 -16.50 -23.59 4.51
CA ARG A 35 -15.65 -24.06 3.40
C ARG A 35 -14.28 -24.44 3.98
N PRO A 36 -13.40 -25.12 3.22
CA PRO A 36 -12.02 -25.33 3.65
C PRO A 36 -11.36 -23.99 4.00
N ALA A 37 -10.67 -23.94 5.13
CA ALA A 37 -9.95 -22.77 5.60
C ALA A 37 -8.48 -23.12 5.83
N LEU A 38 -7.59 -22.36 5.19
CA LEU A 38 -6.14 -22.44 5.39
C LEU A 38 -5.68 -21.20 6.14
N ILE A 39 -5.09 -21.39 7.31
CA ILE A 39 -4.58 -20.31 8.15
C ILE A 39 -3.07 -20.52 8.29
N ASN A 40 -2.31 -19.62 7.70
CA ASN A 40 -0.85 -19.62 7.70
C ASN A 40 -0.36 -18.51 8.64
N LEU A 41 0.27 -18.90 9.75
CA LEU A 41 0.76 -17.95 10.75
C LEU A 41 2.28 -17.95 10.77
N TYR A 42 2.87 -16.76 10.69
CA TYR A 42 4.30 -16.58 10.92
C TYR A 42 4.64 -16.86 12.38
N SER A 43 5.62 -17.73 12.59
CA SER A 43 6.22 -17.97 13.90
C SER A 43 7.74 -18.00 13.74
N SER A 44 8.44 -17.22 14.55
CA SER A 44 9.90 -17.26 14.62
C SER A 44 10.36 -18.39 15.54
N CYS A 45 11.41 -19.09 15.17
CA CYS A 45 12.09 -20.05 16.05
C CYS A 45 13.37 -19.41 16.59
N GLN A 46 13.43 -19.19 17.90
CA GLN A 46 14.49 -18.43 18.57
C GLN A 46 15.88 -19.04 18.33
N PRO A 47 16.11 -20.34 18.65
CA PRO A 47 17.41 -20.96 18.42
C PRO A 47 17.79 -21.05 16.94
N GLU A 48 16.85 -21.47 16.08
CA GLU A 48 17.13 -21.70 14.65
C GLU A 48 17.36 -20.39 13.87
N HIS A 49 16.67 -19.32 14.25
CA HIS A 49 16.85 -18.00 13.62
C HIS A 49 17.99 -17.21 14.29
N GLY A 50 18.43 -17.64 15.48
CA GLY A 50 19.44 -16.97 16.30
C GLY A 50 19.00 -15.57 16.72
N ILE A 51 17.78 -15.48 17.25
CA ILE A 51 17.18 -14.26 17.83
C ILE A 51 17.00 -14.44 19.35
N GLY A 52 16.80 -13.34 20.08
CA GLY A 52 16.53 -13.39 21.52
C GLY A 52 15.19 -14.04 21.87
N ASP A 53 15.09 -14.61 23.08
CA ASP A 53 13.91 -15.36 23.53
C ASP A 53 12.63 -14.51 23.63
N ASP A 54 12.78 -13.21 23.89
CA ASP A 54 11.72 -12.22 24.02
C ASP A 54 11.41 -11.48 22.70
N MET A 55 12.06 -11.85 21.59
CA MET A 55 12.02 -11.08 20.35
C MET A 55 10.92 -11.49 19.36
N SER A 56 10.08 -12.48 19.69
CA SER A 56 9.08 -13.05 18.76
C SER A 56 8.15 -12.01 18.15
N ALA A 57 7.57 -11.13 18.99
CA ALA A 57 6.64 -10.10 18.51
C ALA A 57 7.35 -9.03 17.67
N HIS A 58 8.57 -8.66 18.07
CA HIS A 58 9.40 -7.73 17.32
C HIS A 58 9.75 -8.28 15.93
N GLN A 59 10.16 -9.55 15.86
CA GLN A 59 10.51 -10.19 14.61
C GLN A 59 9.31 -10.42 13.70
N ALA A 60 8.15 -10.79 14.27
CA ALA A 60 6.92 -10.87 13.51
C ALA A 60 6.51 -9.52 12.89
N LYS A 61 6.77 -8.41 13.58
CA LYS A 61 6.53 -7.07 13.07
C LYS A 61 7.48 -6.76 11.90
N LEU A 62 8.79 -6.93 12.12
CA LEU A 62 9.79 -6.70 11.08
C LEU A 62 9.54 -7.56 9.84
N ALA A 63 9.11 -8.82 9.99
CA ALA A 63 8.80 -9.69 8.87
C ALA A 63 7.66 -9.13 7.98
N VAL A 64 6.64 -8.51 8.57
CA VAL A 64 5.54 -7.87 7.81
C VAL A 64 6.02 -6.59 7.14
N GLU A 65 6.70 -5.73 7.90
CA GLU A 65 7.12 -4.40 7.44
C GLU A 65 8.19 -4.51 6.33
N SER A 66 9.11 -5.48 6.42
CA SER A 66 10.15 -5.76 5.40
C SER A 66 9.67 -6.55 4.19
N ARG A 67 8.35 -6.81 4.08
CA ARG A 67 7.74 -7.70 3.07
C ARG A 67 8.25 -9.14 3.08
N ALA A 68 9.03 -9.58 4.08
CA ALA A 68 9.44 -10.98 4.23
C ALA A 68 8.23 -11.91 4.36
N TYR A 69 7.20 -11.44 5.08
CA TYR A 69 5.96 -12.16 5.32
C TYR A 69 4.75 -11.20 5.30
N PRO A 70 4.30 -10.76 4.11
CA PRO A 70 3.13 -9.89 4.01
C PRO A 70 1.88 -10.61 4.53
N VAL A 71 0.98 -9.87 5.18
CA VAL A 71 -0.28 -10.43 5.69
C VAL A 71 -1.39 -10.24 4.66
N PHE A 72 -2.30 -11.19 4.54
CA PHE A 72 -3.44 -11.04 3.63
C PHE A 72 -4.58 -11.99 4.00
N ARG A 73 -5.76 -11.70 3.45
CA ARG A 73 -6.93 -12.58 3.51
C ARG A 73 -7.47 -12.79 2.11
N TYR A 74 -7.92 -13.99 1.83
CA TYR A 74 -8.66 -14.35 0.65
C TYR A 74 -9.98 -14.99 1.08
N ASP A 75 -11.09 -14.31 0.79
CA ASP A 75 -12.43 -14.81 1.02
C ASP A 75 -13.17 -14.95 -0.32
N PRO A 76 -13.35 -16.18 -0.84
CA PRO A 76 -14.08 -16.39 -2.08
C PRO A 76 -15.58 -16.05 -2.00
N ALA A 77 -16.12 -15.72 -0.83
CA ALA A 77 -17.49 -15.22 -0.67
C ALA A 77 -17.61 -13.70 -0.79
N ALA A 78 -16.50 -12.95 -0.74
CA ALA A 78 -16.54 -11.49 -0.71
C ALA A 78 -16.89 -10.85 -2.06
N GLY A 79 -16.61 -11.53 -3.18
CA GLY A 79 -16.94 -11.04 -4.51
C GLY A 79 -16.77 -12.07 -5.61
N LYS A 80 -16.72 -11.58 -6.85
CA LYS A 80 -16.54 -12.40 -8.06
C LYS A 80 -15.14 -12.27 -8.65
N THR A 81 -14.49 -11.13 -8.43
CA THR A 81 -13.14 -10.85 -8.94
C THR A 81 -12.07 -11.18 -7.89
N PRO A 82 -10.83 -11.48 -8.30
CA PRO A 82 -9.73 -11.64 -7.36
C PRO A 82 -9.54 -10.42 -6.44
N ALA A 83 -9.71 -9.21 -6.97
CA ALA A 83 -9.57 -7.97 -6.20
C ALA A 83 -10.64 -7.81 -5.11
N GLU A 84 -11.89 -8.18 -5.38
CA GLU A 84 -12.94 -8.16 -4.33
C GLU A 84 -12.71 -9.23 -3.27
N CYS A 85 -12.11 -10.36 -3.64
CA CYS A 85 -11.90 -11.49 -2.74
C CYS A 85 -10.58 -11.42 -1.96
N PHE A 86 -9.65 -10.55 -2.35
CA PHE A 86 -8.28 -10.52 -1.81
C PHE A 86 -8.00 -9.20 -1.09
N ASP A 87 -7.67 -9.29 0.19
CA ASP A 87 -7.54 -8.17 1.11
C ASP A 87 -6.14 -8.13 1.73
N LEU A 88 -5.50 -6.96 1.62
CA LEU A 88 -4.15 -6.67 2.13
C LEU A 88 -4.14 -5.84 3.42
N GLU A 89 -5.30 -5.65 4.08
CA GLU A 89 -5.36 -4.96 5.37
C GLU A 89 -4.37 -5.56 6.38
N GLY A 90 -3.64 -4.69 7.09
CA GLY A 90 -2.66 -5.06 8.10
C GLY A 90 -1.20 -4.83 7.68
N ASN A 91 -0.92 -4.63 6.39
CA ASN A 91 0.40 -4.22 5.93
C ASN A 91 0.57 -2.69 5.94
N PRO A 92 1.75 -2.16 6.31
CA PRO A 92 2.04 -0.74 6.19
C PRO A 92 2.27 -0.33 4.72
N ALA A 93 2.11 0.96 4.45
CA ALA A 93 2.45 1.62 3.18
C ALA A 93 2.00 0.81 1.95
N LEU A 94 0.68 0.60 1.80
CA LEU A 94 0.11 -0.30 0.80
C LEU A 94 0.45 0.10 -0.64
N ASP A 95 0.70 1.38 -0.87
CA ASP A 95 1.03 2.01 -2.14
C ASP A 95 2.54 2.02 -2.46
N GLN A 96 3.39 1.57 -1.52
CA GLN A 96 4.85 1.60 -1.66
C GLN A 96 5.44 0.21 -1.60
N ASP A 97 6.60 0.04 -2.24
CA ASP A 97 7.33 -1.23 -2.23
C ASP A 97 7.83 -1.53 -0.80
N TRP A 98 8.43 -0.52 -0.19
CA TRP A 98 8.99 -0.59 1.16
C TRP A 98 8.43 0.53 2.03
N PRO A 99 8.04 0.26 3.29
CA PRO A 99 7.80 1.31 4.27
C PRO A 99 9.11 2.01 4.68
N THR A 100 9.00 3.26 5.11
CA THR A 100 10.16 4.08 5.53
C THR A 100 10.14 4.34 7.04
N TYR A 101 11.31 4.34 7.67
CA TYR A 101 11.49 4.57 9.10
C TYR A 101 12.61 5.57 9.38
N LYS A 102 12.54 6.20 10.56
CA LYS A 102 13.57 7.13 11.02
C LYS A 102 14.70 6.38 11.72
N LEU A 103 15.88 6.40 11.12
CA LEU A 103 17.12 5.95 11.72
C LEU A 103 17.79 7.12 12.46
N LYS A 104 17.96 6.97 13.78
CA LYS A 104 18.68 7.93 14.61
C LYS A 104 20.14 7.51 14.71
N TYR A 105 21.07 8.44 14.51
CA TYR A 105 22.50 8.19 14.59
C TYR A 105 23.24 9.43 15.12
N ARG A 106 24.47 9.22 15.59
CA ARG A 106 25.33 10.28 16.10
C ARG A 106 26.45 10.57 15.11
N SER A 107 26.61 11.85 14.78
CA SER A 107 27.67 12.38 13.92
C SER A 107 28.53 13.34 14.74
N GLY A 108 29.66 12.84 15.24
CA GLY A 108 30.47 13.55 16.24
C GLY A 108 29.72 13.69 17.57
N ASN A 109 29.48 14.92 18.03
CA ASN A 109 28.71 15.22 19.25
C ASN A 109 27.25 15.62 18.97
N ARG A 110 26.76 15.46 17.73
CA ARG A 110 25.39 15.84 17.36
C ARG A 110 24.57 14.59 17.02
N ASP A 111 23.39 14.52 17.59
CA ASP A 111 22.38 13.54 17.19
C ASP A 111 21.73 14.01 15.88
N LYS A 112 21.55 13.06 14.97
CA LYS A 112 20.95 13.25 13.64
C LYS A 112 19.93 12.15 13.39
N GLU A 113 19.02 12.43 12.48
CA GLU A 113 18.03 11.46 12.01
C GLU A 113 18.03 11.45 10.48
N MET A 114 17.76 10.28 9.90
CA MET A 114 17.52 10.14 8.46
C MET A 114 16.40 9.12 8.22
N GLU A 115 15.74 9.24 7.08
CA GLU A 115 14.71 8.30 6.66
C GLU A 115 15.35 7.20 5.81
N VAL A 116 15.07 5.94 6.17
CA VAL A 116 15.57 4.76 5.47
C VAL A 116 14.42 3.80 5.17
N PRO A 117 14.40 3.19 3.98
CA PRO A 117 13.44 2.13 3.68
C PRO A 117 13.77 0.88 4.49
N LEU A 118 12.74 0.16 4.94
CA LEU A 118 12.89 -1.14 5.59
C LEU A 118 12.65 -2.24 4.55
N THR A 119 13.74 -2.79 4.04
CA THR A 119 13.75 -3.87 3.05
C THR A 119 13.87 -5.24 3.72
N PHE A 120 13.78 -6.32 2.92
CA PHE A 120 14.08 -7.67 3.40
C PHE A 120 15.50 -7.78 3.99
N ALA A 121 16.48 -7.04 3.46
CA ALA A 121 17.85 -7.05 3.98
C ALA A 121 17.93 -6.48 5.41
N ASP A 122 17.11 -5.49 5.75
CA ASP A 122 17.05 -4.90 7.09
C ASP A 122 16.43 -5.85 8.11
N PHE A 123 15.47 -6.68 7.70
CA PHE A 123 14.97 -7.78 8.52
C PHE A 123 16.01 -8.89 8.66
N ALA A 124 16.61 -9.33 7.55
CA ALA A 124 17.52 -10.47 7.53
C ALA A 124 18.77 -10.26 8.41
N ILE A 125 19.33 -9.04 8.48
CA ILE A 125 20.47 -8.77 9.38
C ILE A 125 20.14 -8.98 10.87
N THR A 126 18.88 -8.92 11.26
CA THR A 126 18.46 -9.14 12.66
C THR A 126 18.41 -10.61 13.05
N GLU A 127 18.55 -11.55 12.11
CA GLU A 127 18.56 -12.98 12.35
C GLU A 127 19.96 -13.55 12.07
N ALA A 128 20.53 -14.29 13.03
CA ALA A 128 21.90 -14.80 12.93
C ALA A 128 22.11 -15.71 11.70
N ARG A 129 21.06 -16.40 11.24
CA ARG A 129 21.11 -17.29 10.07
C ARG A 129 21.54 -16.59 8.79
N PHE A 130 21.34 -15.26 8.66
CA PHE A 130 21.74 -14.50 7.48
C PHE A 130 23.06 -13.74 7.65
N ARG A 131 23.66 -13.76 8.84
CA ARG A 131 24.85 -12.96 9.18
C ARG A 131 26.02 -13.13 8.20
N LYS A 132 26.17 -14.31 7.61
CA LYS A 132 27.23 -14.62 6.64
C LYS A 132 27.15 -13.78 5.35
N HIS A 133 25.99 -13.25 5.01
CA HIS A 133 25.71 -12.45 3.80
C HIS A 133 26.03 -10.96 3.95
N TYR A 134 26.54 -10.54 5.11
CA TYR A 134 26.81 -9.14 5.39
C TYR A 134 28.27 -8.88 5.74
N ARG A 135 28.79 -7.74 5.31
CA ARG A 135 30.12 -7.25 5.70
C ARG A 135 30.05 -5.77 6.04
N ILE A 136 30.67 -5.38 7.15
CA ILE A 136 30.78 -3.98 7.53
C ILE A 136 31.85 -3.34 6.65
N ALA A 137 31.52 -2.25 5.94
CA ALA A 137 32.48 -1.46 5.19
C ALA A 137 33.11 -0.40 6.10
N PRO A 138 34.43 -0.47 6.36
CA PRO A 138 35.15 0.57 7.10
C PRO A 138 34.94 1.96 6.47
N PRO A 139 34.78 3.04 7.25
CA PRO A 139 34.51 4.39 6.73
C PRO A 139 35.52 4.91 5.69
N ASP A 140 36.77 4.48 5.80
CA ASP A 140 37.87 4.78 4.87
C ASP A 140 37.72 4.10 3.49
N THR A 141 36.89 3.05 3.40
CA THR A 141 36.62 2.35 2.13
C THR A 141 35.42 2.91 1.38
N TRP A 142 34.71 3.89 1.96
CA TRP A 142 33.48 4.43 1.37
C TRP A 142 33.78 5.19 0.08
N ASN A 143 33.08 4.82 -0.98
CA ASN A 143 33.23 5.39 -2.30
C ASN A 143 31.88 5.46 -3.04
N GLU A 144 31.88 6.02 -4.24
CA GLU A 144 30.69 6.25 -5.08
C GLU A 144 30.14 4.97 -5.73
N ASN A 145 30.91 3.88 -5.72
CA ASN A 145 30.42 2.58 -6.19
C ASN A 145 29.61 1.85 -5.12
N MET A 146 29.63 2.32 -3.87
CA MET A 146 28.71 1.83 -2.84
C MET A 146 27.36 2.54 -2.98
N VAL A 147 26.32 1.78 -3.30
CA VAL A 147 24.98 2.29 -3.60
C VAL A 147 23.99 1.77 -2.56
N PRO A 148 23.07 2.60 -2.04
CA PRO A 148 21.99 2.10 -1.18
C PRO A 148 21.24 0.95 -1.85
N LEU A 149 20.90 -0.09 -1.08
CA LEU A 149 20.31 -1.31 -1.63
C LEU A 149 19.05 -1.01 -2.46
N VAL A 150 18.16 -0.12 -1.99
CA VAL A 150 16.96 0.26 -2.74
C VAL A 150 17.27 0.83 -4.12
N ASP A 151 18.24 1.74 -4.21
CA ASP A 151 18.62 2.34 -5.49
C ASP A 151 19.28 1.27 -6.39
N PHE A 152 20.05 0.35 -5.81
CA PHE A 152 20.66 -0.76 -6.53
C PHE A 152 19.60 -1.72 -7.14
N LEU A 153 18.48 -1.95 -6.45
CA LEU A 153 17.40 -2.82 -6.93
C LEU A 153 16.68 -2.26 -8.16
N ASP A 154 16.78 -0.95 -8.40
CA ASP A 154 16.15 -0.25 -9.53
C ASP A 154 17.12 -0.10 -10.72
N LEU A 155 18.39 -0.45 -10.54
CA LEU A 155 19.37 -0.49 -11.64
C LEU A 155 19.15 -1.72 -12.53
N ASP A 156 19.36 -1.52 -13.83
CA ASP A 156 19.45 -2.59 -14.81
C ASP A 156 20.71 -3.44 -14.59
N ALA A 157 20.72 -4.66 -15.10
CA ALA A 157 21.82 -5.61 -14.89
C ALA A 157 23.20 -5.08 -15.34
N ALA A 158 23.24 -4.27 -16.40
CA ALA A 158 24.48 -3.66 -16.89
C ALA A 158 25.03 -2.58 -15.93
N ASP A 159 24.14 -1.80 -15.30
CA ASP A 159 24.52 -0.69 -14.42
C ASP A 159 24.93 -1.16 -13.01
N ARG A 160 24.68 -2.43 -12.69
CA ARG A 160 25.10 -3.06 -11.44
C ARG A 160 26.58 -3.46 -11.43
N GLU A 161 27.22 -3.54 -12.59
CA GLU A 161 28.61 -3.97 -12.67
C GLU A 161 29.54 -3.00 -11.90
N GLY A 162 30.36 -3.55 -11.00
CA GLY A 162 31.26 -2.76 -10.17
C GLY A 162 30.58 -1.96 -9.05
N LYS A 163 29.26 -2.10 -8.85
CA LYS A 163 28.52 -1.49 -7.73
C LYS A 163 28.40 -2.45 -6.55
N TYR A 164 28.41 -1.88 -5.35
CA TYR A 164 28.36 -2.61 -4.08
C TYR A 164 27.14 -2.17 -3.28
N PRO A 165 26.06 -2.98 -3.22
CA PRO A 165 24.85 -2.62 -2.50
C PRO A 165 25.11 -2.62 -0.99
N TYR A 166 24.53 -1.65 -0.28
CA TYR A 166 24.60 -1.58 1.18
C TYR A 166 23.29 -1.12 1.81
N ILE A 167 23.10 -1.50 3.08
CA ILE A 167 22.09 -0.91 3.95
C ILE A 167 22.77 -0.09 5.06
N TRP A 168 22.03 0.88 5.61
CA TRP A 168 22.50 1.66 6.75
C TRP A 168 22.31 0.88 8.04
N SER A 169 23.33 0.87 8.89
CA SER A 169 23.22 0.35 10.25
C SER A 169 23.86 1.31 11.24
N VAL A 170 23.49 1.19 12.52
CA VAL A 170 24.12 1.91 13.61
C VAL A 170 24.88 0.94 14.50
N ASP A 171 26.11 1.31 14.86
CA ASP A 171 26.94 0.51 15.73
C ASP A 171 26.59 0.74 17.22
N ARG A 172 27.34 0.07 18.12
CA ARG A 172 27.15 0.22 19.58
C ARG A 172 27.43 1.63 20.10
N LYS A 173 28.14 2.46 19.35
CA LYS A 173 28.45 3.86 19.67
C LYS A 173 27.45 4.82 19.02
N GLN A 174 26.36 4.31 18.43
CA GLN A 174 25.38 5.07 17.65
C GLN A 174 25.98 5.72 16.39
N GLN A 175 27.13 5.23 15.90
CA GLN A 175 27.74 5.73 14.68
C GLN A 175 27.17 5.02 13.46
N LEU A 176 26.99 5.78 12.39
CA LEU A 176 26.45 5.27 11.13
C LEU A 176 27.50 4.40 10.42
N SER A 177 27.07 3.24 9.94
CA SER A 177 27.90 2.28 9.22
C SER A 177 27.20 1.83 7.93
N ARG A 178 27.99 1.56 6.89
CA ARG A 178 27.52 0.88 5.67
C ARG A 178 27.71 -0.62 5.84
N LEU A 179 26.62 -1.36 5.69
CA LEU A 179 26.64 -2.82 5.73
C LEU A 179 26.44 -3.34 4.31
N LEU A 180 27.52 -3.84 3.71
CA LEU A 180 27.50 -4.45 2.39
C LEU A 180 26.64 -5.70 2.40
N VAL A 181 25.88 -5.88 1.33
CA VAL A 181 24.90 -6.95 1.16
C VAL A 181 25.36 -7.87 0.02
N ASP A 182 25.40 -9.17 0.27
CA ASP A 182 25.68 -10.19 -0.74
C ASP A 182 24.51 -10.35 -1.73
N SER A 183 24.84 -10.75 -2.96
CA SER A 183 23.94 -11.11 -4.07
C SER A 183 22.71 -11.92 -3.64
N THR A 184 22.89 -12.96 -2.80
CA THR A 184 21.78 -13.79 -2.31
C THR A 184 20.68 -12.97 -1.61
N ILE A 185 21.08 -11.98 -0.81
CA ILE A 185 20.13 -11.11 -0.10
C ILE A 185 19.53 -10.08 -1.06
N VAL A 186 20.29 -9.60 -2.04
CA VAL A 186 19.78 -8.73 -3.11
C VAL A 186 18.67 -9.45 -3.88
N GLU A 187 18.93 -10.65 -4.39
CA GLU A 187 17.94 -11.48 -5.10
C GLU A 187 16.71 -11.75 -4.22
N SER A 188 16.91 -12.01 -2.93
CA SER A 188 15.80 -12.16 -1.99
C SER A 188 14.98 -10.87 -1.84
N CYS A 189 15.61 -9.70 -1.87
CA CYS A 189 14.88 -8.42 -1.83
C CYS A 189 14.06 -8.19 -3.10
N GLU A 190 14.60 -8.52 -4.27
CA GLU A 190 13.88 -8.47 -5.55
C GLU A 190 12.66 -9.38 -5.53
N ASP A 191 12.84 -10.64 -5.15
CA ASP A 191 11.76 -11.63 -5.04
C ASP A 191 10.67 -11.18 -4.04
N ARG A 192 11.05 -10.56 -2.91
CA ARG A 192 10.07 -9.99 -1.96
C ARG A 192 9.36 -8.75 -2.50
N ARG A 193 10.04 -7.86 -3.22
CA ARG A 193 9.45 -6.68 -3.89
C ARG A 193 8.45 -7.11 -4.95
N ASP A 194 8.83 -8.06 -5.80
CA ASP A 194 8.03 -8.52 -6.93
C ASP A 194 6.80 -9.29 -6.43
N PHE A 195 7.00 -10.13 -5.40
CA PHE A 195 5.90 -10.78 -4.70
C PHE A 195 4.91 -9.76 -4.13
N TRP A 196 5.39 -8.72 -3.45
CA TRP A 196 4.54 -7.65 -2.93
C TRP A 196 3.77 -6.93 -4.05
N THR A 197 4.43 -6.62 -5.17
CA THR A 197 3.80 -6.00 -6.34
C THR A 197 2.69 -6.87 -6.91
N MET A 198 2.92 -8.18 -7.05
CA MET A 198 1.88 -9.13 -7.47
C MET A 198 0.71 -9.16 -6.48
N LEU A 199 0.98 -9.15 -5.17
CA LEU A 199 -0.08 -9.10 -4.15
C LEU A 199 -0.93 -7.83 -4.27
N ARG A 200 -0.31 -6.65 -4.46
CA ARG A 200 -1.04 -5.39 -4.70
C ARG A 200 -1.91 -5.47 -5.95
N ALA A 201 -1.38 -6.02 -7.04
CA ALA A 201 -2.11 -6.20 -8.29
C ALA A 201 -3.33 -7.12 -8.12
N LEU A 202 -3.19 -8.21 -7.35
CA LEU A 202 -4.29 -9.12 -7.02
C LEU A 202 -5.38 -8.43 -6.19
N ALA A 203 -4.99 -7.61 -5.21
CA ALA A 203 -5.90 -6.84 -4.37
C ALA A 203 -6.54 -5.64 -5.07
N GLY A 204 -6.09 -5.31 -6.29
CA GLY A 204 -6.52 -4.09 -6.99
C GLY A 204 -5.99 -2.79 -6.36
N VAL A 205 -5.01 -2.87 -5.46
CA VAL A 205 -4.38 -1.70 -4.83
C VAL A 205 -3.54 -0.96 -5.86
N GLY A 206 -3.71 0.36 -5.95
CA GLY A 206 -2.95 1.22 -6.86
C GLY A 206 -3.46 1.24 -8.31
N LYS A 207 -4.59 0.58 -8.61
CA LYS A 207 -5.30 0.84 -9.87
C LYS A 207 -5.98 2.21 -9.75
N PRO A 208 -5.65 3.21 -10.59
CA PRO A 208 -6.53 4.34 -10.74
C PRO A 208 -7.88 3.81 -11.21
N GLU A 209 -8.97 4.23 -10.56
CA GLU A 209 -10.30 4.09 -11.16
C GLU A 209 -10.30 5.00 -12.38
N ILE A 210 -9.80 4.49 -13.50
CA ILE A 210 -9.87 5.21 -14.75
C ILE A 210 -11.35 5.21 -15.12
N SER A 211 -12.00 6.36 -14.94
CA SER A 211 -13.39 6.48 -15.33
C SER A 211 -13.48 6.32 -16.84
N ARG A 212 -14.50 5.61 -17.30
CA ARG A 212 -14.78 5.47 -18.74
C ARG A 212 -14.87 6.84 -19.43
N GLU A 213 -15.37 7.84 -18.69
CA GLU A 213 -15.51 9.22 -19.13
C GLU A 213 -14.16 9.91 -19.37
N GLU A 214 -13.15 9.64 -18.53
CA GLU A 214 -11.78 10.17 -18.73
C GLU A 214 -11.11 9.53 -19.95
N ILE A 215 -11.29 8.23 -20.17
CA ILE A 215 -10.79 7.54 -21.38
C ILE A 215 -11.48 8.10 -22.61
N GLU A 216 -12.81 8.24 -22.59
CA GLU A 216 -13.57 8.78 -23.71
C GLU A 216 -13.18 10.25 -23.99
N ALA A 217 -12.91 11.04 -22.95
CA ALA A 217 -12.43 12.41 -23.10
C ALA A 217 -11.00 12.48 -23.66
N GLU A 218 -10.10 11.61 -23.21
CA GLU A 218 -8.73 11.52 -23.71
C GLU A 218 -8.70 11.07 -25.18
N VAL A 219 -9.43 10.01 -25.53
CA VAL A 219 -9.56 9.52 -26.90
C VAL A 219 -10.20 10.59 -27.79
N ARG A 220 -11.22 11.32 -27.32
CA ARG A 220 -11.82 12.42 -28.09
C ARG A 220 -10.84 13.57 -28.30
N ARG A 221 -10.00 13.90 -27.32
CA ARG A 221 -8.95 14.93 -27.45
C ARG A 221 -7.87 14.51 -28.44
N ASP A 222 -7.39 13.28 -28.35
CA ASP A 222 -6.39 12.73 -29.27
C ASP A 222 -6.94 12.68 -30.71
N LEU A 223 -8.17 12.19 -30.90
CA LEU A 223 -8.82 12.16 -32.21
C LEU A 223 -9.04 13.56 -32.78
N ALA A 224 -9.50 14.52 -31.97
CA ALA A 224 -9.67 15.91 -32.39
C ALA A 224 -8.32 16.56 -32.76
N GLY A 225 -7.24 16.25 -32.02
CA GLY A 225 -5.88 16.69 -32.34
C GLY A 225 -5.38 16.14 -33.68
N ARG A 226 -5.59 14.84 -33.93
CA ARG A 226 -5.22 14.19 -35.20
C ARG A 226 -6.03 14.72 -36.38
N ILE A 227 -7.34 14.95 -36.21
CA ILE A 227 -8.20 15.54 -37.25
C ILE A 227 -7.80 16.99 -37.50
N GLY A 228 -7.54 17.77 -36.45
CA GLY A 228 -7.06 19.15 -36.57
C GLY A 228 -5.74 19.24 -37.32
N ALA A 229 -4.77 18.37 -37.01
CA ALA A 229 -3.51 18.28 -37.72
C ALA A 229 -3.69 17.90 -39.20
N ALA A 230 -4.56 16.92 -39.49
CA ALA A 230 -4.87 16.51 -40.86
C ALA A 230 -5.59 17.61 -41.67
N LEU A 231 -6.45 18.40 -41.04
CA LEU A 231 -7.13 19.52 -41.69
C LEU A 231 -6.18 20.70 -41.97
N VAL A 232 -5.23 20.97 -41.07
CA VAL A 232 -4.18 21.98 -41.30
C VAL A 232 -3.26 21.55 -42.44
N ASP A 233 -2.91 20.27 -42.53
CA ASP A 233 -2.13 19.70 -43.63
C ASP A 233 -2.88 19.78 -44.99
N LEU A 234 -4.19 19.55 -44.97
CA LEU A 234 -5.06 19.70 -46.14
C LEU A 234 -5.20 21.17 -46.59
N ALA A 235 -5.31 22.11 -45.64
CA ALA A 235 -5.36 23.55 -45.93
C ALA A 235 -4.00 24.12 -46.38
N GLY A 236 -2.90 23.47 -46.00
CA GLY A 236 -1.53 23.78 -46.43
C GLY A 236 -1.16 23.30 -47.84
N GLY A 237 -2.10 22.66 -48.57
CA GLY A 237 -1.90 22.24 -49.96
C GLY A 237 -1.31 20.83 -50.15
N GLY A 238 -1.20 20.03 -49.09
CA GLY A 238 -0.75 18.64 -49.13
C GLY A 238 -1.87 17.63 -49.37
N GLY A 239 -2.52 17.67 -50.55
CA GLY A 239 -3.68 16.82 -50.89
C GLY A 239 -3.43 15.31 -51.01
N GLY A 240 -2.36 14.76 -50.41
CA GLY A 240 -1.95 13.36 -50.56
C GLY A 240 -2.16 12.44 -49.35
N ALA A 241 -2.34 12.98 -48.14
CA ALA A 241 -2.24 12.17 -46.92
C ALA A 241 -3.58 11.64 -46.34
N LEU A 242 -4.74 12.10 -46.84
CA LEU A 242 -6.05 11.66 -46.32
C LEU A 242 -6.38 10.20 -46.66
N GLY A 243 -5.83 9.65 -47.75
CA GLY A 243 -6.10 8.28 -48.19
C GLY A 243 -5.46 7.21 -47.29
N ALA A 244 -4.37 7.53 -46.60
CA ALA A 244 -3.64 6.59 -45.76
C ALA A 244 -4.12 6.57 -44.29
N ALA A 245 -4.57 7.71 -43.76
CA ALA A 245 -5.03 7.83 -42.38
C ALA A 245 -6.45 7.26 -42.16
N LEU A 246 -7.30 7.28 -43.18
CA LEU A 246 -8.68 6.75 -43.11
C LEU A 246 -8.78 5.25 -43.46
N ALA A 247 -7.71 4.64 -43.98
CA ALA A 247 -7.69 3.24 -44.38
C ALA A 247 -7.36 2.26 -43.24
N GLN A 248 -6.99 2.77 -42.05
CA GLN A 248 -6.70 1.96 -40.87
C GLN A 248 -7.70 2.27 -39.75
N SER A 249 -8.93 1.81 -39.92
CA SER A 249 -9.84 1.57 -38.80
C SER A 249 -10.64 0.29 -39.08
N PRO A 250 -10.66 -0.67 -38.15
CA PRO A 250 -11.51 -1.84 -38.28
C PRO A 250 -12.97 -1.40 -38.11
N ALA A 251 -13.81 -1.86 -39.02
CA ALA A 251 -15.25 -1.76 -38.91
C ALA A 251 -15.75 -2.57 -37.71
N SER A 252 -16.62 -1.95 -36.90
CA SER A 252 -17.66 -2.63 -36.13
C SER A 252 -18.79 -1.64 -35.88
N GLY A 253 -19.89 -1.81 -36.60
CA GLY A 253 -21.18 -1.26 -36.20
C GLY A 253 -21.73 -2.06 -35.03
N ASP A 254 -22.40 -1.37 -34.11
CA ASP A 254 -23.85 -1.53 -33.95
C ASP A 254 -24.39 -0.42 -33.04
N SER A 255 -25.63 0.01 -33.30
CA SER A 255 -26.38 0.87 -32.38
C SER A 255 -26.87 0.05 -31.17
N PRO A 256 -27.25 0.69 -30.04
CA PRO A 256 -28.67 0.98 -29.92
C PRO A 256 -29.05 2.27 -29.15
N ALA A 257 -30.18 2.81 -29.61
CA ALA A 257 -31.33 3.31 -28.87
C ALA A 257 -31.19 4.35 -27.74
N SER A 258 -31.95 5.42 -27.95
CA SER A 258 -32.36 6.45 -27.00
C SER A 258 -32.96 5.89 -25.70
N GLY A 259 -32.48 6.40 -24.57
CA GLY A 259 -33.08 6.24 -23.25
C GLY A 259 -33.02 7.56 -22.47
N LYS A 260 -34.20 8.15 -22.27
CA LYS A 260 -34.55 9.37 -21.53
C LYS A 260 -33.59 9.76 -20.37
N VAL A 261 -33.07 10.99 -20.44
CA VAL A 261 -32.50 11.71 -19.29
C VAL A 261 -33.66 12.18 -18.41
N GLY A 262 -33.87 11.50 -17.30
CA GLY A 262 -34.64 12.00 -16.17
C GLY A 262 -33.73 12.86 -15.30
N THR A 263 -33.94 14.17 -15.33
CA THR A 263 -33.46 15.10 -14.31
C THR A 263 -34.19 14.86 -13.00
N SER A 264 -33.46 14.58 -11.92
CA SER A 264 -33.88 14.96 -10.57
C SER A 264 -32.65 15.02 -9.66
N GLY A 265 -32.29 16.24 -9.24
CA GLY A 265 -31.50 16.43 -8.04
C GLY A 265 -32.28 15.92 -6.84
N ALA A 266 -31.60 15.18 -5.97
CA ALA A 266 -31.98 15.02 -4.60
C ALA A 266 -30.81 15.55 -3.77
N ALA A 267 -31.05 16.62 -3.02
CA ALA A 267 -30.15 17.04 -1.96
C ALA A 267 -30.03 15.86 -0.99
N SER A 268 -28.92 15.12 -1.07
CA SER A 268 -28.60 14.11 -0.07
C SER A 268 -28.26 14.84 1.22
N ASP A 269 -28.91 14.48 2.33
CA ASP A 269 -28.47 14.83 3.68
C ASP A 269 -26.95 14.68 3.78
N HIS A 270 -26.24 15.80 3.76
CA HIS A 270 -24.79 15.84 3.78
C HIS A 270 -24.35 16.34 5.15
N LEU A 271 -24.04 15.40 6.03
CA LEU A 271 -23.43 15.68 7.30
C LEU A 271 -21.91 15.57 7.14
N SER A 272 -21.21 16.70 7.13
CA SER A 272 -19.74 16.70 7.06
C SER A 272 -19.17 16.08 8.35
N PRO A 273 -18.11 15.26 8.29
CA PRO A 273 -17.46 14.76 9.50
C PRO A 273 -16.85 15.89 10.33
N TRP A 274 -16.93 15.79 11.65
CA TRP A 274 -16.32 16.74 12.59
C TRP A 274 -15.74 16.02 13.81
N LEU A 275 -14.96 16.76 14.60
CA LEU A 275 -14.29 16.26 15.79
C LEU A 275 -14.32 17.31 16.90
N ASP A 276 -14.85 16.94 18.07
CA ASP A 276 -14.85 17.78 19.29
C ASP A 276 -13.44 17.88 19.87
N THR A 277 -12.60 18.68 19.20
CA THR A 277 -11.16 18.78 19.42
C THR A 277 -10.82 19.12 20.87
N GLU A 278 -11.62 19.96 21.53
CA GLU A 278 -11.44 20.34 22.94
C GLU A 278 -11.56 19.15 23.91
N GLN A 279 -12.36 18.14 23.56
CA GLN A 279 -12.59 16.94 24.37
C GLN A 279 -11.62 15.80 24.03
N CYS A 280 -10.71 15.99 23.09
CA CYS A 280 -9.75 14.98 22.68
C CYS A 280 -8.74 14.65 23.81
N THR A 281 -8.53 13.36 24.07
CA THR A 281 -7.60 12.83 25.08
C THR A 281 -6.22 12.45 24.53
N ALA A 282 -5.97 12.69 23.23
CA ALA A 282 -4.69 12.43 22.55
C ALA A 282 -4.15 10.98 22.68
N CYS A 283 -5.04 10.00 22.53
CA CYS A 283 -4.69 8.58 22.63
C CYS A 283 -4.06 7.97 21.35
N ASP A 284 -3.81 8.76 20.31
CA ASP A 284 -3.21 8.36 19.01
C ASP A 284 -3.97 7.32 18.17
N GLU A 285 -5.09 6.77 18.63
CA GLU A 285 -5.83 5.72 17.89
C GLU A 285 -6.29 6.18 16.49
N CYS A 286 -6.84 7.39 16.36
CA CYS A 286 -7.27 7.93 15.06
C CYS A 286 -6.08 8.18 14.09
N MET A 287 -4.93 8.59 14.63
CA MET A 287 -3.71 8.82 13.87
C MET A 287 -3.15 7.51 13.30
N ARG A 288 -3.26 6.41 14.06
CA ARG A 288 -2.83 5.07 13.62
C ARG A 288 -3.76 4.48 12.56
N ILE A 289 -5.02 4.91 12.51
CA ILE A 289 -5.98 4.48 11.50
C ILE A 289 -5.69 5.17 10.17
N ASN A 290 -5.66 6.50 10.15
CA ASN A 290 -5.37 7.22 8.92
C ASN A 290 -4.78 8.63 9.20
N PRO A 291 -3.44 8.79 9.12
CA PRO A 291 -2.78 10.08 9.33
C PRO A 291 -2.99 11.08 8.17
N LYS A 292 -3.61 10.66 7.06
CA LYS A 292 -4.05 11.59 6.01
C LYS A 292 -5.36 12.27 6.37
N ILE A 293 -6.21 11.67 7.22
CA ILE A 293 -7.48 12.24 7.67
C ILE A 293 -7.33 13.07 8.95
N PHE A 294 -6.54 12.59 9.91
CA PHE A 294 -6.38 13.20 11.23
C PHE A 294 -4.99 13.82 11.40
N ALA A 295 -4.92 14.92 12.15
CA ALA A 295 -3.67 15.54 12.57
C ALA A 295 -3.80 16.13 13.97
N TYR A 296 -2.65 16.47 14.58
CA TYR A 296 -2.60 17.18 15.85
C TYR A 296 -2.40 18.68 15.64
N ASN A 297 -3.15 19.49 16.39
CA ASN A 297 -2.89 20.92 16.50
C ASN A 297 -1.73 21.22 17.48
N ALA A 298 -1.39 22.49 17.64
CA ALA A 298 -0.32 22.92 18.55
C ALA A 298 -0.53 22.53 20.03
N ALA A 299 -1.79 22.34 20.45
CA ALA A 299 -2.16 21.90 21.80
C ALA A 299 -2.20 20.37 21.95
N LYS A 300 -1.70 19.61 20.96
CA LYS A 300 -1.77 18.13 20.90
C LYS A 300 -3.20 17.59 20.99
N LYS A 301 -4.17 18.29 20.39
CA LYS A 301 -5.54 17.81 20.22
C LYS A 301 -5.78 17.40 18.77
N ALA A 302 -6.41 16.24 18.58
CA ALA A 302 -6.67 15.71 17.24
C ALA A 302 -7.76 16.55 16.56
N TYR A 303 -7.60 16.81 15.26
CA TYR A 303 -8.61 17.42 14.40
C TYR A 303 -8.65 16.71 13.04
N ILE A 304 -9.72 16.89 12.29
CA ILE A 304 -9.85 16.34 10.93
C ILE A 304 -9.22 17.34 9.95
N GLN A 305 -8.05 17.00 9.39
CA GLN A 305 -7.36 17.86 8.41
C GLN A 305 -7.92 17.68 7.00
N ASN A 306 -8.29 16.44 6.63
CA ASN A 306 -8.79 16.13 5.30
C ASN A 306 -9.81 14.98 5.37
N PRO A 307 -11.12 15.30 5.38
CA PRO A 307 -12.19 14.31 5.34
C PRO A 307 -12.14 13.34 4.15
N ALA A 308 -11.50 13.75 3.05
CA ALA A 308 -11.32 12.96 1.83
C ALA A 308 -9.92 12.29 1.75
N GLY A 309 -9.15 12.31 2.84
CA GLY A 309 -7.80 11.72 2.91
C GLY A 309 -7.78 10.18 2.89
N GLY A 310 -8.95 9.54 2.86
CA GLY A 310 -9.13 8.09 2.80
C GLY A 310 -10.60 7.70 2.66
N PRO A 311 -10.91 6.39 2.63
CA PRO A 311 -12.27 5.90 2.51
C PRO A 311 -13.11 6.23 3.76
N TYR A 312 -14.41 6.42 3.59
CA TYR A 312 -15.35 6.76 4.68
C TYR A 312 -15.30 5.81 5.88
N GLN A 313 -15.00 4.52 5.64
CA GLN A 313 -14.83 3.54 6.72
C GLN A 313 -13.75 3.92 7.74
N ASP A 314 -12.73 4.68 7.35
CA ASP A 314 -11.66 5.11 8.26
C ASP A 314 -12.17 6.12 9.29
N LEU A 315 -13.10 7.01 8.90
CA LEU A 315 -13.80 7.92 9.81
C LEU A 315 -14.66 7.12 10.80
N VAL A 316 -15.40 6.13 10.32
CA VAL A 316 -16.25 5.26 11.17
C VAL A 316 -15.41 4.43 12.13
N LYS A 317 -14.33 3.80 11.67
CA LYS A 317 -13.38 3.05 12.51
C LYS A 317 -12.72 3.95 13.55
N ALA A 318 -12.37 5.19 13.19
CA ALA A 318 -11.81 6.15 14.12
C ALA A 318 -12.81 6.55 15.22
N ALA A 319 -14.08 6.76 14.88
CA ALA A 319 -15.14 6.98 15.86
C ALA A 319 -15.34 5.77 16.78
N GLU A 320 -15.32 4.55 16.24
CA GLU A 320 -15.46 3.31 17.03
C GLU A 320 -14.33 3.09 18.03
N LYS A 321 -13.10 3.48 17.68
CA LYS A 321 -11.90 3.33 18.52
C LYS A 321 -11.58 4.56 19.37
N CYS A 322 -12.31 5.66 19.20
CA CYS A 322 -12.08 6.88 19.96
C CYS A 322 -12.47 6.66 21.43
N THR A 323 -11.48 6.61 22.33
CA THR A 323 -11.71 6.45 23.78
C THR A 323 -12.53 7.58 24.37
N ALA A 324 -12.37 8.80 23.84
CA ALA A 324 -13.13 9.99 24.25
C ALA A 324 -14.48 10.13 23.53
N ARG A 325 -14.76 9.33 22.49
CA ARG A 325 -15.97 9.41 21.65
C ARG A 325 -16.24 10.81 21.07
N VAL A 326 -15.19 11.47 20.59
CA VAL A 326 -15.24 12.85 20.07
C VAL A 326 -15.19 12.95 18.54
N ILE A 327 -15.26 11.83 17.83
CA ILE A 327 -15.14 11.77 16.36
C ILE A 327 -16.52 11.43 15.79
N HIS A 328 -17.01 12.30 14.91
CA HIS A 328 -18.30 12.18 14.26
C HIS A 328 -18.08 11.93 12.74
N PRO A 329 -18.32 10.71 12.24
CA PRO A 329 -18.00 10.34 10.85
C PRO A 329 -18.82 11.07 9.79
N GLY A 330 -19.97 11.63 10.14
CA GLY A 330 -20.89 12.28 9.22
C GLY A 330 -21.54 11.28 8.25
N LEU A 331 -21.76 11.71 7.01
CA LEU A 331 -22.23 10.90 5.91
C LEU A 331 -21.24 10.99 4.74
N PRO A 332 -20.97 9.87 4.04
CA PRO A 332 -20.03 9.87 2.93
C PRO A 332 -20.58 10.67 1.76
N LYS A 333 -19.69 11.47 1.13
CA LYS A 333 -19.99 12.18 -0.13
C LYS A 333 -20.15 11.21 -1.29
N ASP A 334 -19.33 10.15 -1.32
CA ASP A 334 -19.43 9.09 -2.32
C ASP A 334 -20.09 7.84 -1.72
N ARG A 335 -21.18 7.40 -2.34
CA ARG A 335 -21.95 6.20 -1.97
C ARG A 335 -21.82 5.06 -2.98
N SER A 336 -20.84 5.13 -3.88
CA SER A 336 -20.55 4.11 -4.89
C SER A 336 -20.02 2.80 -4.29
N ALA A 337 -19.36 2.87 -3.13
CA ALA A 337 -18.76 1.71 -2.48
C ALA A 337 -19.83 0.69 -2.04
N LYS A 338 -19.63 -0.58 -2.42
CA LYS A 338 -20.57 -1.71 -2.21
C LYS A 338 -21.03 -1.90 -0.75
N ASP A 339 -20.16 -1.59 0.22
CA ASP A 339 -20.45 -1.71 1.65
C ASP A 339 -20.79 -0.38 2.34
N VAL A 340 -20.97 0.71 1.60
CA VAL A 340 -21.17 2.05 2.18
C VAL A 340 -22.39 2.10 3.10
N ALA A 341 -23.48 1.41 2.77
CA ALA A 341 -24.68 1.35 3.60
C ALA A 341 -24.41 0.71 4.97
N LYS A 342 -23.58 -0.34 5.01
CA LYS A 342 -23.17 -1.00 6.25
C LYS A 342 -22.30 -0.07 7.11
N TRP A 343 -21.42 0.71 6.49
CA TRP A 343 -20.59 1.68 7.19
C TRP A 343 -21.39 2.88 7.68
N ILE A 344 -22.36 3.37 6.92
CA ILE A 344 -23.30 4.42 7.35
C ILE A 344 -24.05 3.95 8.61
N ALA A 345 -24.63 2.75 8.60
CA ALA A 345 -25.36 2.21 9.75
C ALA A 345 -24.47 2.06 11.01
N ARG A 346 -23.17 1.79 10.85
CA ARG A 346 -22.22 1.72 11.97
C ARG A 346 -21.83 3.09 12.51
N GLY A 347 -21.71 4.08 11.62
CA GLY A 347 -21.37 5.46 11.94
C GLY A 347 -22.51 6.25 12.59
N GLU A 348 -23.76 5.88 12.33
CA GLU A 348 -24.97 6.61 12.75
C GLU A 348 -25.01 6.94 14.24
N LYS A 349 -24.62 5.99 15.11
CA LYS A 349 -24.60 6.19 16.57
C LYS A 349 -23.51 7.15 17.09
N TYR A 350 -22.61 7.57 16.22
CA TYR A 350 -21.52 8.51 16.51
C TYR A 350 -21.75 9.88 15.88
N ASN A 351 -22.82 10.06 15.11
CA ASN A 351 -23.19 11.35 14.52
C ASN A 351 -24.04 12.18 15.48
#